data_AF-A0A645ENA0-F1
#
_entry.id   AF-A0A645ENA0-F1
#
_cell.length_a   1.000
_cell.length_b   1.000
_cell.length_c   1.000
_cell.angle_alpha   90.00
_cell.angle_beta   90.00
_cell.angle_gamma   90.00
#
_symmetry.space_group_name_H-M   'P 1'
#
loop_
_entity.id
_entity.type
_entity.pdbx_description
1 polymer ?
#
loop_
_entity_poly.entity_id
_entity_poly.type
_entity_poly.pdbx_seq_one_letter_code
_entity_poly.pdbx_strand_id
1 'polypeptide(L)'
;MEREKVSKQVKEPKEEKQTEKKGLTYKEKRELEALEKEIESLEKEKSDLEAALSSGILTPKDLTEKSVRIGKVISLIETKSDRWLELNN
;
A
#
# COMPACT_ATOMS: atom_id res chain seq x y z
N MET A 1 31.39 47.29 12.29
CA MET A 1 30.03 46.72 12.12
C MET A 1 30.21 45.38 11.45
N GLU A 2 30.65 44.38 12.21
CA GLU A 2 30.91 43.04 11.70
C GLU A 2 29.79 42.14 12.20
N ARG A 3 28.98 41.64 11.28
CA ARG A 3 28.04 40.54 11.53
C ARG A 3 28.23 39.53 10.42
N GLU A 4 29.30 38.77 10.57
CA GLU A 4 29.35 37.42 10.04
C GLU A 4 28.32 36.59 10.81
N LYS A 5 27.29 36.11 10.11
CA LYS A 5 26.35 35.11 10.63
C LYS A 5 26.27 33.93 9.67
N VAL A 6 27.19 33.00 9.90
CA VAL A 6 26.93 31.58 10.15
C VAL A 6 25.99 30.87 9.17
N SER A 7 26.63 30.15 8.25
CA SER A 7 26.46 28.71 8.00
C SER A 7 25.04 28.14 8.16
N LYS A 8 24.34 28.02 7.03
CA LYS A 8 23.27 27.03 6.85
C LYS A 8 23.91 25.79 6.24
N GLN A 9 24.46 24.97 7.11
CA GLN A 9 24.90 23.61 6.84
C GLN A 9 23.69 22.84 6.31
N VAL A 10 23.69 22.58 5.00
CA VAL A 10 22.80 21.63 4.33
C VAL A 10 23.07 20.29 4.98
N LYS A 11 22.10 19.82 5.77
CA LYS A 11 22.15 18.50 6.38
C LYS A 11 21.93 17.50 5.24
N GLU A 12 23.02 16.99 4.68
CA GLU A 12 23.03 15.71 3.98
C GLU A 12 22.29 14.68 4.85
N PRO A 13 21.31 13.95 4.31
CA PRO A 13 20.87 12.73 4.96
C PRO A 13 22.04 11.78 4.89
N LYS A 14 22.71 11.66 6.04
CA LYS A 14 23.70 10.64 6.36
C LYS A 14 23.18 9.31 5.87
N GLU A 15 23.74 8.85 4.76
CA GLU A 15 23.51 7.52 4.22
C GLU A 15 24.09 6.55 5.25
N GLU A 16 23.24 6.15 6.19
CA GLU A 16 23.54 5.13 7.17
C GLU A 16 23.85 3.85 6.41
N LYS A 17 25.14 3.53 6.37
CA LYS A 17 25.65 2.16 6.29
C LYS A 17 24.98 1.32 7.39
N GLN A 18 23.77 0.84 7.13
CA GLN A 18 23.19 -0.27 7.87
C GLN A 18 23.73 -1.55 7.25
N THR A 19 24.87 -1.94 7.83
CA THR A 19 25.25 -3.32 8.11
C THR A 19 24.19 -4.34 7.75
N GLU A 20 24.53 -5.15 6.73
CA GLU A 20 24.19 -6.55 6.54
C GLU A 20 23.58 -7.22 7.79
N LYS A 21 22.28 -7.05 7.96
CA LYS A 21 21.38 -8.00 8.59
C LYS A 21 20.26 -8.16 7.57
N LYS A 22 20.11 -9.36 7.01
CA LYS A 22 19.00 -9.78 6.15
C LYS A 22 17.67 -9.31 6.75
N GLY A 23 17.22 -8.14 6.33
CA GLY A 23 16.07 -7.46 6.89
C GLY A 23 15.75 -6.30 5.97
N LEU A 24 14.49 -6.24 5.54
CA LEU A 24 13.93 -5.23 4.65
C LEU A 24 14.54 -3.84 4.86
N THR A 25 15.03 -3.24 3.78
CA THR A 25 15.51 -1.85 3.77
C THR A 25 14.39 -0.89 4.13
N TYR A 26 14.72 0.35 4.54
CA TYR A 26 13.71 1.38 4.89
C TYR A 26 12.68 1.60 3.76
N LYS A 27 13.12 1.50 2.51
CA LYS A 27 12.25 1.62 1.33
C LYS A 27 11.28 0.45 1.22
N GLU A 28 11.76 -0.78 1.44
CA GLU A 28 10.93 -1.98 1.38
C GLU A 28 9.95 -2.07 2.55
N LYS A 29 10.35 -1.63 3.76
CA LYS A 29 9.41 -1.51 4.89
C LYS A 29 8.25 -0.55 4.58
N ARG A 30 8.56 0.60 3.97
CA ARG A 30 7.56 1.55 3.50
C ARG A 30 6.67 0.96 2.40
N GLU A 31 7.24 0.18 1.49
CA GLU A 31 6.49 -0.50 0.42
C GLU A 31 5.55 -1.55 1.02
N LEU A 32 6.01 -2.37 1.97
CA LEU A 32 5.18 -3.30 2.72
C LEU A 32 4.02 -2.62 3.44
N GLU A 33 4.29 -1.57 4.23
CA GLU A 33 3.24 -0.82 4.95
C GLU A 33 2.21 -0.21 4.00
N ALA A 34 2.64 0.25 2.82
CA ALA A 34 1.74 0.76 1.79
C ALA A 34 0.90 -0.37 1.18
N LEU A 35 1.54 -1.48 0.79
CA LEU A 35 0.88 -2.66 0.22
C LEU A 35 -0.14 -3.25 1.19
N GLU A 36 0.19 -3.36 2.47
CA GLU A 36 -0.70 -3.89 3.51
C GLU A 36 -1.97 -3.03 3.62
N LYS A 37 -1.82 -1.70 3.72
CA LYS A 37 -2.97 -0.78 3.71
C LYS A 37 -3.78 -0.84 2.42
N GLU A 38 -3.12 -1.03 1.29
CA GLU A 38 -3.77 -1.12 -0.02
C GLU A 38 -4.57 -2.43 -0.14
N ILE A 39 -4.01 -3.54 0.34
CA ILE A 39 -4.69 -4.84 0.45
C ILE A 39 -5.88 -4.73 1.40
N GLU A 40 -5.71 -4.19 2.60
CA GLU A 40 -6.81 -3.99 3.56
C GLU A 40 -7.94 -3.11 2.97
N SER A 41 -7.57 -2.04 2.26
CA SER A 41 -8.54 -1.16 1.60
C SER A 41 -9.30 -1.89 0.49
N LEU A 42 -8.60 -2.70 -0.30
CA LEU A 42 -9.21 -3.52 -1.35
C LEU A 42 -10.09 -4.63 -0.77
N GLU A 43 -9.69 -5.31 0.30
CA GLU A 43 -10.50 -6.31 0.99
C GLU A 43 -11.76 -5.69 1.57
N LYS A 44 -11.64 -4.49 2.13
CA LYS A 44 -12.79 -3.72 2.60
C LYS A 44 -13.70 -3.33 1.45
N GLU A 45 -13.16 -2.83 0.33
CA GLU A 45 -13.94 -2.54 -0.88
C GLU A 45 -14.68 -3.79 -1.37
N LYS A 46 -13.99 -4.94 -1.43
CA LYS A 46 -14.61 -6.24 -1.78
C LYS A 46 -15.77 -6.57 -0.83
N SER A 47 -15.56 -6.48 0.48
CA SER A 47 -16.56 -6.79 1.49
C SER A 47 -17.78 -5.86 1.39
N ASP A 48 -17.56 -4.57 1.17
CA ASP A 48 -18.62 -3.58 0.92
C ASP A 48 -19.41 -3.91 -0.35
N LEU A 49 -18.73 -4.34 -1.42
CA LEU A 49 -19.36 -4.76 -2.67
C LEU A 49 -20.18 -6.05 -2.49
N GLU A 50 -19.69 -7.03 -1.73
CA GLU A 50 -20.42 -8.27 -1.40
C GLU A 50 -21.61 -8.00 -0.47
N ALA A 51 -21.47 -7.09 0.48
CA ALA A 51 -22.56 -6.64 1.34
C ALA A 51 -23.65 -5.93 0.51
N ALA A 52 -23.25 -5.08 -0.44
CA ALA A 52 -24.17 -4.44 -1.37
C ALA A 52 -24.89 -5.48 -2.25
N LEU A 53 -24.18 -6.49 -2.76
CA LEU A 53 -24.77 -7.61 -3.50
C LEU A 53 -25.80 -8.38 -2.67
N SER A 54 -25.50 -8.65 -1.41
CA SER A 54 -26.39 -9.37 -0.48
C SER A 54 -27.57 -8.52 -0.02
N SER A 55 -27.50 -7.19 -0.16
CA SER A 55 -28.54 -6.27 0.26
C SER A 55 -29.81 -6.36 -0.61
N GLY A 56 -29.71 -6.90 -1.83
CA GLY A 56 -30.87 -7.14 -2.71
C GLY A 56 -31.55 -5.89 -3.27
N ILE A 57 -30.97 -4.69 -3.06
CA ILE A 57 -31.51 -3.41 -3.55
C ILE A 57 -30.92 -3.06 -4.94
N LEU A 58 -29.93 -3.81 -5.41
CA LEU A 58 -29.18 -3.51 -6.63
C LEU A 58 -29.89 -3.95 -7.90
N THR A 59 -29.73 -3.17 -8.97
CA THR A 59 -30.24 -3.53 -10.29
C THR A 59 -29.37 -4.62 -10.94
N PRO A 60 -29.87 -5.38 -11.94
CA PRO A 60 -29.08 -6.38 -12.66
C PRO A 60 -27.79 -5.83 -13.29
N LYS A 61 -27.81 -4.55 -13.66
CA LYS A 61 -26.64 -3.85 -14.19
C LYS A 61 -25.59 -3.61 -13.10
N ASP A 62 -26.01 -3.05 -11.96
CA ASP A 62 -25.14 -2.85 -10.80
C ASP A 62 -24.58 -4.17 -10.25
N LEU A 63 -25.41 -5.22 -10.23
CA LEU A 63 -25.02 -6.57 -9.85
C LEU A 63 -23.85 -7.06 -10.71
N THR A 64 -24.00 -6.94 -12.03
CA THR A 64 -22.95 -7.32 -12.99
C THR A 64 -21.69 -6.47 -12.82
N GLU A 65 -21.81 -5.16 -12.71
CA GLU A 65 -20.68 -4.26 -12.51
C GLU A 65 -19.92 -4.55 -11.20
N LYS A 66 -20.65 -4.76 -10.10
CA LYS A 66 -20.05 -5.09 -8.79
C LYS A 66 -19.41 -6.47 -8.79
N SER A 67 -20.03 -7.48 -9.40
CA SER A 67 -19.42 -8.81 -9.54
C SER A 67 -18.11 -8.76 -10.34
N VAL A 68 -18.08 -8.01 -11.45
CA VAL A 68 -16.85 -7.79 -12.22
C VAL A 68 -15.82 -7.01 -11.40
N ARG A 69 -16.25 -5.99 -10.65
CA ARG A 69 -15.37 -5.20 -9.78
C ARG A 69 -14.76 -6.06 -8.67
N ILE A 70 -15.55 -6.89 -8.00
CA ILE A 70 -15.07 -7.83 -6.97
C ILE A 70 -13.98 -8.72 -7.56
N GLY A 71 -14.19 -9.31 -8.75
CA GLY A 71 -13.17 -10.12 -9.41
C GLY A 71 -11.87 -9.35 -9.68
N LYS A 72 -11.97 -8.10 -10.14
CA LYS A 72 -10.80 -7.22 -10.32
C LYS A 72 -10.11 -6.89 -9.01
N VAL A 73 -10.86 -6.58 -7.97
CA VAL A 73 -10.35 -6.25 -6.63
C VAL A 73 -9.61 -7.46 -6.05
N ILE A 74 -10.16 -8.67 -6.15
CA ILE A 74 -9.49 -9.91 -5.74
C ILE A 74 -8.17 -10.08 -6.50
N SER A 75 -8.17 -9.95 -7.81
CA SER A 75 -6.94 -10.10 -8.62
C SER A 75 -5.88 -9.04 -8.27
N LEU A 76 -6.30 -7.82 -7.95
CA LEU A 76 -5.41 -6.76 -7.45
C LEU A 76 -4.86 -7.09 -6.06
N ILE A 77 -5.68 -7.65 -5.17
CA ILE A 77 -5.24 -8.12 -3.85
C ILE A 77 -4.19 -9.20 -4.03
N GLU A 78 -4.46 -10.24 -4.82
CA GLU A 78 -3.50 -11.33 -5.08
C GLU A 78 -2.17 -10.79 -5.60
N THR A 79 -2.19 -9.93 -6.62
CA THR A 79 -0.97 -9.31 -7.16
C THR A 79 -0.17 -8.52 -6.11
N LYS A 80 -0.87 -7.79 -5.23
CA LYS A 80 -0.23 -7.00 -4.16
C LYS A 80 0.26 -7.89 -3.02
N SER A 81 -0.48 -8.93 -2.69
CA SER A 81 -0.16 -9.93 -1.67
C SER A 81 1.04 -10.76 -2.08
N ASP A 82 1.15 -11.17 -3.34
CA ASP A 82 2.34 -11.83 -3.89
C ASP A 82 3.55 -10.92 -3.72
N ARG A 83 3.46 -9.65 -4.14
CA ARG A 83 4.54 -8.67 -3.96
C ARG A 83 4.90 -8.45 -2.49
N TRP A 84 3.90 -8.35 -1.60
CA TRP A 84 4.10 -8.20 -0.16
C TRP A 84 4.83 -9.43 0.42
N LEU A 85 4.46 -10.63 -0.01
CA LEU A 85 5.08 -11.87 0.43
C LEU A 85 6.50 -12.02 -0.12
N GLU A 86 6.76 -11.60 -1.36
CA GLU A 86 8.10 -11.53 -1.96
C GLU A 86 9.03 -10.56 -1.20
N LEU A 87 8.50 -9.45 -0.70
CA LEU A 87 9.28 -8.52 0.12
C LEU A 87 9.57 -9.09 1.51
N ASN A 88 8.60 -9.79 2.10
CA ASN A 88 8.71 -10.33 3.47
C ASN A 88 9.56 -11.61 3.56
N ASN A 89 9.94 -12.23 2.44
CA ASN A 89 10.67 -13.50 2.35
C ASN A 89 12.16 -13.29 2.00
#